data_AF-A0A6A1VSX2-F1
#
_entry.id   AF-A0A6A1VSX2-F1
#
_cell.length_a   1.000
_cell.length_b   1.000
_cell.length_c   1.000
_cell.angle_alpha   90.00
_cell.angle_beta   90.00
_cell.angle_gamma   90.00
#
_symmetry.space_group_name_H-M   'P 1'
#
loop_
_entity.id
_entity.type
_entity.pdbx_description
1 polymer ?
#
loop_
_entity_poly.entity_id
_entity_poly.type
_entity_poly.pdbx_seq_one_letter_code
_entity_poly.pdbx_strand_id
1 'polypeptide(L)'
;MKMINKPLVYTYLYLLMYILLSSGVILYNKWVLSPKYFNFPFPITLTMIHMGFSGTVAFFLVRVFKKTFCYLRVSIVQFPLRLILFFVFFMNRYATCVIPISAFFASSLWFGNTAYLHISVAFIQMLKALMPVATFIMAIICGTDKPRCDVFLNMVLVSVGVVVSSYGEIHFNVVGTVYQVTGIFAEALRLVLTQVLLQKKGLTLNPITSLYYIAPCSFVFLFVPWFLLEKPVMQVSENQFNFWIFFSNALCALALNFSIFLVIGRTGAVTIRVAGVLKDWILIALSTVIFPESTITGLNITGYAIALCGVVMYNYIKVRDVRASQQPAENLPERITKDWKLEKKSSDIFVPNNDGGKGSSGGNHAASDSNVDEEAPLLSTSRFSHIGRMQHMRDSQ
;
A
#
# COMPACT_ATOMS: atom_id res chain seq x y z
N MET A 1 -30.09 -20.04 10.88
CA MET A 1 -28.74 -20.11 10.29
C MET A 1 -28.61 -18.94 9.32
N LYS A 2 -27.96 -17.83 9.73
CA LYS A 2 -27.88 -16.59 8.93
C LYS A 2 -27.31 -16.90 7.55
N MET A 3 -28.03 -16.54 6.48
CA MET A 3 -27.50 -16.61 5.12
C MET A 3 -26.25 -15.75 5.07
N ILE A 4 -25.09 -16.39 4.98
CA ILE A 4 -23.82 -15.72 4.80
C ILE A 4 -23.94 -14.91 3.49
N ASN A 5 -23.82 -13.58 3.59
CA ASN A 5 -23.91 -12.70 2.42
C ASN A 5 -22.85 -13.13 1.39
N LYS A 6 -23.28 -13.65 0.24
CA LYS A 6 -22.42 -14.02 -0.90
C LYS A 6 -21.30 -13.00 -1.19
N PRO A 7 -21.51 -11.67 -1.18
CA PRO A 7 -20.42 -10.70 -1.38
C PRO A 7 -19.34 -10.70 -0.29
N LEU A 8 -19.70 -10.99 0.97
CA LEU A 8 -18.73 -11.13 2.06
C LEU A 8 -17.85 -12.36 1.86
N VAL A 9 -18.42 -13.48 1.43
CA VAL A 9 -17.65 -14.72 1.13
C VAL A 9 -16.62 -14.47 0.06
N TYR A 10 -17.01 -13.84 -1.05
CA TYR A 10 -16.07 -13.51 -2.12
C TYR A 10 -14.93 -12.62 -1.62
N THR A 11 -15.24 -11.66 -0.75
CA THR A 11 -14.23 -10.78 -0.16
C THR A 11 -13.24 -11.55 0.71
N TYR A 12 -13.72 -12.44 1.58
CA TYR A 12 -12.85 -13.30 2.38
C TYR A 12 -12.03 -14.26 1.53
N LEU A 13 -12.60 -14.80 0.45
CA LEU A 13 -11.89 -15.69 -0.48
C LEU A 13 -10.76 -14.97 -1.21
N TYR A 14 -10.98 -13.72 -1.69
CA TYR A 14 -9.92 -12.93 -2.30
C TYR A 14 -8.80 -12.59 -1.30
N LEU A 15 -9.15 -12.28 -0.05
CA LEU A 15 -8.16 -12.06 1.02
C LEU A 15 -7.36 -13.31 1.33
N LEU A 16 -8.01 -14.47 1.44
CA LEU A 16 -7.35 -15.74 1.66
C LEU A 16 -6.38 -16.07 0.51
N MET A 17 -6.84 -15.92 -0.73
CA MET A 17 -6.02 -16.10 -1.92
C MET A 17 -4.78 -15.18 -1.90
N TYR A 18 -4.94 -13.92 -1.52
CA TYR A 18 -3.82 -12.98 -1.36
C TYR A 18 -2.83 -13.43 -0.28
N ILE A 19 -3.32 -13.82 0.90
CA ILE A 19 -2.46 -14.28 2.01
C ILE A 19 -1.68 -15.53 1.61
N LEU A 20 -2.34 -16.49 0.96
CA LEU A 20 -1.72 -17.74 0.49
C LEU A 20 -0.68 -17.50 -0.60
N LEU A 21 -1.02 -16.72 -1.64
CA LEU A 21 -0.08 -16.40 -2.72
C LEU A 21 1.12 -15.60 -2.21
N SER A 22 0.89 -14.65 -1.30
CA SER A 22 1.97 -13.81 -0.78
C SER A 22 2.92 -14.60 0.11
N SER A 23 2.37 -15.42 1.02
CA SER A 23 3.18 -16.29 1.88
C SER A 23 3.90 -17.36 1.05
N GLY A 24 3.19 -17.95 0.07
CA GLY A 24 3.71 -18.95 -0.84
C GLY A 24 4.91 -18.45 -1.63
N VAL A 25 4.85 -17.27 -2.25
CA VAL A 25 6.00 -16.69 -2.99
C VAL A 25 7.21 -16.48 -2.08
N ILE A 26 7.02 -16.04 -0.84
CA ILE A 26 8.14 -15.83 0.10
C ILE A 26 8.81 -17.15 0.46
N LEU A 27 8.01 -18.16 0.83
CA LEU A 27 8.52 -19.49 1.18
C LEU A 27 9.15 -20.18 -0.03
N TYR A 28 8.55 -20.03 -1.21
CA TYR A 28 9.08 -20.59 -2.45
C TYR A 28 10.42 -19.94 -2.83
N ASN A 29 10.53 -18.61 -2.76
CA ASN A 29 11.80 -17.91 -2.97
C ASN A 29 12.87 -18.41 -1.98
N LYS A 30 12.54 -18.54 -0.68
CA LYS A 30 13.49 -19.11 0.30
C LYS A 30 13.91 -20.52 -0.07
N TRP A 31 12.96 -21.38 -0.47
CA TRP A 31 13.24 -22.77 -0.84
C TRP A 31 14.14 -22.87 -2.08
N VAL A 32 13.91 -22.03 -3.10
CA VAL A 32 14.76 -21.97 -4.30
C VAL A 32 16.17 -21.48 -3.96
N LEU A 33 16.28 -20.43 -3.14
CA LEU A 33 17.55 -19.78 -2.84
C LEU A 33 18.40 -20.51 -1.79
N SER A 34 17.76 -21.26 -0.89
CA SER A 34 18.46 -21.90 0.22
C SER A 34 19.43 -22.99 -0.28
N PRO A 35 20.70 -22.96 0.16
CA PRO A 35 21.67 -24.01 -0.14
C PRO A 35 21.23 -25.41 0.33
N LYS A 36 20.36 -25.49 1.35
CA LYS A 36 19.88 -26.76 1.92
C LYS A 36 18.80 -27.45 1.09
N TYR A 37 18.16 -26.73 0.18
CA TYR A 37 17.01 -27.22 -0.59
C TYR A 37 17.36 -27.30 -2.07
N PHE A 38 16.89 -26.35 -2.87
CA PHE A 38 17.13 -26.36 -4.31
C PHE A 38 18.55 -25.90 -4.69
N ASN A 39 19.24 -25.20 -3.79
CA ASN A 39 20.63 -24.75 -3.95
C ASN A 39 20.86 -23.89 -5.21
N PHE A 40 20.02 -22.86 -5.40
CA PHE A 40 20.24 -21.84 -6.43
C PHE A 40 20.55 -20.49 -5.77
N PRO A 41 21.82 -20.21 -5.38
CA PRO A 41 22.18 -19.02 -4.60
C PRO A 41 22.27 -17.72 -5.43
N PHE A 42 21.33 -17.50 -6.36
CA PHE A 42 21.32 -16.37 -7.30
C PHE A 42 20.02 -15.54 -7.18
N PRO A 43 19.90 -14.72 -6.12
CA PRO A 43 18.70 -13.91 -5.85
C PRO A 43 18.39 -12.86 -6.92
N ILE A 44 19.40 -12.27 -7.57
CA ILE A 44 19.21 -11.29 -8.63
C ILE A 44 18.63 -11.99 -9.87
N THR A 45 19.17 -13.14 -10.24
CA THR A 45 18.65 -13.95 -11.35
C THR A 45 17.19 -14.34 -11.13
N LEU A 46 16.85 -14.82 -9.93
CA LEU A 46 15.47 -15.16 -9.59
C LEU A 46 14.52 -13.96 -9.72
N THR A 47 14.91 -12.80 -9.18
CA THR A 47 14.08 -11.58 -9.24
C THR A 47 14.00 -10.99 -10.65
N MET A 48 15.04 -11.09 -11.45
CA MET A 48 15.00 -10.72 -12.87
C MET A 48 14.02 -11.60 -13.66
N ILE A 49 13.99 -12.91 -13.41
CA ILE A 49 13.00 -13.80 -14.05
C ILE A 49 11.58 -13.34 -13.69
N HIS A 50 11.32 -12.99 -12.42
CA HIS A 50 10.01 -12.48 -12.01
C HIS A 50 9.63 -11.17 -12.71
N MET A 51 10.55 -10.20 -12.75
CA MET A 51 10.29 -8.90 -13.38
C MET A 51 10.16 -9.02 -14.90
N GLY A 52 11.00 -9.85 -15.54
CA GLY A 52 10.95 -10.12 -16.98
C GLY A 52 9.66 -10.83 -17.38
N PHE A 53 9.26 -11.86 -16.64
CA PHE A 53 8.01 -12.57 -16.89
C PHE A 53 6.79 -11.67 -16.64
N SER A 54 6.76 -10.98 -15.49
CA SER A 54 5.65 -10.09 -15.13
C SER A 54 5.53 -8.90 -16.10
N GLY A 55 6.66 -8.34 -16.54
CA GLY A 55 6.70 -7.27 -17.53
C GLY A 55 6.22 -7.74 -18.91
N THR A 56 6.62 -8.93 -19.35
CA THR A 56 6.17 -9.53 -20.61
C THR A 56 4.67 -9.77 -20.60
N VAL A 57 4.13 -10.41 -19.54
CA VAL A 57 2.69 -10.65 -19.44
C VAL A 57 1.92 -9.34 -19.31
N ALA A 58 2.39 -8.38 -18.50
CA ALA A 58 1.78 -7.05 -18.42
C ALA A 58 1.77 -6.36 -19.79
N PHE A 59 2.82 -6.51 -20.60
CA PHE A 59 2.87 -5.97 -21.95
C PHE A 59 1.82 -6.57 -22.87
N PHE A 60 1.70 -7.89 -22.89
CA PHE A 60 0.65 -8.56 -23.66
C PHE A 60 -0.74 -8.17 -23.19
N LEU A 61 -1.00 -8.16 -21.89
CA LEU A 61 -2.30 -7.77 -21.34
C LEU A 61 -2.63 -6.33 -21.71
N VAL A 62 -1.74 -5.37 -21.53
CA VAL A 62 -2.00 -3.98 -21.91
C VAL A 62 -2.23 -3.84 -23.41
N ARG A 63 -1.48 -4.55 -24.26
CA ARG A 63 -1.68 -4.49 -25.73
C ARG A 63 -2.99 -5.14 -26.18
N VAL A 64 -3.37 -6.27 -25.58
CA VAL A 64 -4.62 -6.99 -25.88
C VAL A 64 -5.82 -6.21 -25.33
N PHE A 65 -5.82 -5.81 -24.06
CA PHE A 65 -6.87 -5.00 -23.46
C PHE A 65 -7.00 -3.61 -24.10
N LYS A 66 -5.89 -2.99 -24.56
CA LYS A 66 -5.97 -1.72 -25.30
C LYS A 66 -6.55 -1.90 -26.70
N LYS A 67 -6.38 -3.04 -27.37
CA LYS A 67 -7.13 -3.31 -28.62
C LYS A 67 -8.64 -3.42 -28.36
N THR A 68 -9.05 -3.96 -27.22
CA THR A 68 -10.48 -4.03 -26.82
C THR A 68 -11.02 -2.69 -26.29
N PHE A 69 -10.24 -1.90 -25.55
CA PHE A 69 -10.66 -0.64 -24.94
C PHE A 69 -10.48 0.59 -25.86
N CYS A 70 -9.58 0.52 -26.86
CA CYS A 70 -9.46 1.54 -27.89
C CYS A 70 -10.70 1.57 -28.81
N TYR A 71 -11.42 0.47 -28.95
CA TYR A 71 -12.74 0.49 -29.59
C TYR A 71 -13.81 1.22 -28.77
N LEU A 72 -13.63 1.40 -27.45
CA LEU A 72 -14.62 2.04 -26.57
C LEU A 72 -14.29 3.50 -26.22
N ARG A 73 -13.07 3.99 -26.55
CA ARG A 73 -12.63 5.36 -26.20
C ARG A 73 -12.06 6.17 -27.38
N VAL A 74 -12.32 5.77 -28.62
CA VAL A 74 -12.12 6.63 -29.80
C VAL A 74 -13.38 7.45 -30.02
N SER A 75 -13.59 8.39 -29.10
CA SER A 75 -14.43 9.55 -29.32
C SER A 75 -13.89 10.64 -28.40
N ILE A 76 -12.71 11.18 -28.74
CA ILE A 76 -12.20 12.52 -28.39
C ILE A 76 -11.01 12.81 -29.33
N VAL A 77 -11.34 13.52 -30.41
CA VAL A 77 -10.65 14.67 -31.01
C VAL A 77 -9.15 14.58 -31.39
N GLN A 78 -8.92 14.48 -32.70
CA GLN A 78 -7.93 15.18 -33.55
C GLN A 78 -6.77 15.95 -32.86
N PHE A 79 -5.51 15.58 -33.14
CA PHE A 79 -4.38 16.45 -33.56
C PHE A 79 -3.00 15.74 -33.40
N PRO A 80 -2.20 15.56 -34.47
CA PRO A 80 -0.96 14.75 -34.45
C PRO A 80 0.26 15.41 -33.79
N LEU A 81 0.36 16.75 -33.71
CA LEU A 81 1.52 17.45 -33.17
C LEU A 81 1.55 17.57 -31.63
N ARG A 82 0.38 17.63 -30.97
CA ARG A 82 0.29 17.57 -29.50
C ARG A 82 0.60 16.19 -28.95
N LEU A 83 0.51 15.14 -29.76
CA LEU A 83 0.77 13.76 -29.33
C LEU A 83 2.27 13.49 -29.17
N ILE A 84 3.13 14.08 -30.03
CA ILE A 84 4.59 14.02 -29.88
C ILE A 84 5.05 14.87 -28.68
N LEU A 85 4.49 16.06 -28.48
CA LEU A 85 4.83 16.91 -27.33
C LEU A 85 4.30 16.33 -26.01
N PHE A 86 3.11 15.72 -26.01
CA PHE A 86 2.58 14.93 -24.91
C PHE A 86 3.43 13.68 -24.67
N PHE A 87 3.90 13.00 -25.72
CA PHE A 87 4.75 11.82 -25.61
C PHE A 87 6.15 12.18 -25.09
N VAL A 88 6.74 13.31 -25.49
CA VAL A 88 8.02 13.83 -24.96
C VAL A 88 7.85 14.33 -23.53
N PHE A 89 6.76 15.05 -23.21
CA PHE A 89 6.45 15.47 -21.84
C PHE A 89 6.15 14.27 -20.92
N PHE A 90 5.42 13.28 -21.43
CA PHE A 90 5.12 12.04 -20.73
C PHE A 90 6.38 11.21 -20.56
N MET A 91 7.25 11.09 -21.56
CA MET A 91 8.54 10.40 -21.47
C MET A 91 9.51 11.09 -20.51
N ASN A 92 9.54 12.43 -20.46
CA ASN A 92 10.34 13.16 -19.50
C ASN A 92 9.81 13.00 -18.06
N ARG A 93 8.48 13.02 -17.87
CA ARG A 93 7.83 12.76 -16.58
C ARG A 93 7.91 11.29 -16.15
N TYR A 94 7.94 10.38 -17.11
CA TYR A 94 8.12 8.94 -16.94
C TYR A 94 9.56 8.64 -16.54
N ALA A 95 10.53 9.20 -17.25
CA ALA A 95 11.95 9.10 -16.93
C ALA A 95 12.27 9.69 -15.55
N THR A 96 11.75 10.87 -15.23
CA THR A 96 12.12 11.55 -13.97
C THR A 96 11.42 10.98 -12.73
N CYS A 97 10.35 10.19 -12.89
CA CYS A 97 9.57 9.70 -11.73
C CYS A 97 9.40 8.18 -11.67
N VAL A 98 9.26 7.49 -12.80
CA VAL A 98 9.10 6.03 -12.82
C VAL A 98 10.44 5.33 -12.69
N ILE A 99 11.51 5.87 -13.29
CA ILE A 99 12.87 5.33 -13.16
C ILE A 99 13.33 5.25 -11.70
N PRO A 100 13.29 6.33 -10.88
CA PRO A 100 13.73 6.23 -9.49
C PRO A 100 12.86 5.26 -8.67
N ILE A 101 11.54 5.24 -8.89
CA ILE A 101 10.63 4.28 -8.24
C ILE A 101 11.03 2.83 -8.59
N SER A 102 11.34 2.59 -9.86
CA SER A 102 11.73 1.27 -10.36
C SER A 102 13.14 0.87 -9.89
N ALA A 103 14.07 1.81 -9.77
CA ALA A 103 15.41 1.58 -9.24
C ALA A 103 15.36 1.16 -7.77
N PHE A 104 14.56 1.84 -6.95
CA PHE A 104 14.38 1.48 -5.54
C PHE A 104 13.59 0.18 -5.38
N PHE A 105 12.64 -0.12 -6.28
CA PHE A 105 11.98 -1.42 -6.31
C PHE A 105 12.93 -2.56 -6.68
N ALA A 106 13.75 -2.38 -7.72
CA ALA A 106 14.80 -3.33 -8.08
C ALA A 106 15.77 -3.55 -6.91
N SER A 107 16.23 -2.47 -6.28
CA SER A 107 17.13 -2.54 -5.12
C SER A 107 16.49 -3.28 -3.95
N SER A 108 15.21 -3.01 -3.65
CA SER A 108 14.49 -3.71 -2.57
C SER A 108 14.32 -5.20 -2.86
N LEU A 109 14.05 -5.56 -4.12
CA LEU A 109 13.97 -6.96 -4.54
C LEU A 109 15.33 -7.66 -4.44
N TRP A 110 16.40 -7.02 -4.91
CA TRP A 110 17.74 -7.59 -4.83
C TRP A 110 18.15 -7.84 -3.38
N PHE A 111 18.21 -6.80 -2.55
CA PHE A 111 18.68 -6.94 -1.18
C PHE A 111 17.74 -7.80 -0.32
N GLY A 112 16.43 -7.65 -0.50
CA GLY A 112 15.44 -8.46 0.23
C GLY A 112 15.49 -9.95 -0.12
N ASN A 113 15.77 -10.32 -1.37
CA ASN A 113 15.93 -11.73 -1.72
C ASN A 113 17.32 -12.28 -1.36
N THR A 114 18.36 -11.45 -1.38
CA THR A 114 19.71 -11.84 -0.92
C THR A 114 19.72 -12.18 0.57
N ALA A 115 18.91 -11.50 1.38
CA ALA A 115 18.75 -11.82 2.79
C ALA A 115 18.31 -13.28 3.05
N TYR A 116 17.54 -13.90 2.13
CA TYR A 116 17.15 -15.32 2.27
C TYR A 116 18.35 -16.28 2.27
N LEU A 117 19.51 -15.90 1.74
CA LEU A 117 20.71 -16.73 1.79
C LEU A 117 21.35 -16.77 3.19
N HIS A 118 21.10 -15.74 4.00
CA HIS A 118 21.87 -15.48 5.22
C HIS A 118 21.06 -15.62 6.51
N ILE A 119 19.75 -15.37 6.45
CA ILE A 119 18.88 -15.34 7.62
C ILE A 119 17.57 -16.12 7.40
N SER A 120 16.89 -16.45 8.50
CA SER A 120 15.62 -17.20 8.51
C SER A 120 14.46 -16.34 8.01
N VAL A 121 13.42 -16.98 7.45
CA VAL A 121 12.23 -16.27 6.95
C VAL A 121 11.45 -15.60 8.10
N ALA A 122 11.36 -16.29 9.25
CA ALA A 122 10.80 -15.73 10.47
C ALA A 122 11.52 -14.43 10.87
N PHE A 123 12.85 -14.45 10.92
CA PHE A 123 13.64 -13.28 11.28
C PHE A 123 13.52 -12.15 10.24
N ILE A 124 13.49 -12.47 8.94
CA ILE A 124 13.20 -11.48 7.88
C ILE A 124 11.85 -10.78 8.14
N GLN A 125 10.84 -11.56 8.52
CA GLN A 125 9.50 -11.04 8.76
C GLN A 125 9.44 -10.19 10.05
N MET A 126 10.24 -10.52 11.06
CA MET A 126 10.39 -9.70 12.26
C MET A 126 11.11 -8.38 11.96
N LEU A 127 12.17 -8.40 11.15
CA LEU A 127 12.86 -7.19 10.69
C LEU A 127 11.94 -6.27 9.89
N LYS A 128 10.97 -6.82 9.13
CA LYS A 128 9.96 -6.03 8.41
C LYS A 128 9.04 -5.21 9.32
N ALA A 129 8.99 -5.48 10.63
CA ALA A 129 8.34 -4.57 11.57
C ALA A 129 8.98 -3.16 11.59
N LEU A 130 10.21 -3.00 11.07
CA LEU A 130 10.84 -1.69 10.84
C LEU A 130 10.26 -0.91 9.65
N MET A 131 9.41 -1.50 8.81
CA MET A 131 8.86 -0.83 7.63
C MET A 131 8.16 0.52 7.95
N PRO A 132 7.34 0.65 9.01
CA PRO A 132 6.77 1.93 9.41
C PRO A 132 7.83 2.96 9.83
N VAL A 133 8.92 2.52 10.46
CA VAL A 133 10.06 3.37 10.85
C VAL A 133 10.77 3.90 9.62
N ALA A 134 11.15 3.00 8.70
CA ALA A 134 11.83 3.35 7.46
C ALA A 134 10.96 4.26 6.57
N THR A 135 9.66 3.98 6.46
CA THR A 135 8.73 4.82 5.68
C THR A 135 8.53 6.20 6.30
N PHE A 136 8.51 6.32 7.63
CA PHE A 136 8.45 7.62 8.31
C PHE A 136 9.71 8.45 8.09
N ILE A 137 10.90 7.85 8.25
CA ILE A 137 12.18 8.52 8.01
C ILE A 137 12.25 9.00 6.55
N MET A 138 11.94 8.13 5.59
CA MET A 138 11.95 8.47 4.17
C MET A 138 10.89 9.54 3.83
N ALA A 139 9.72 9.51 4.47
CA ALA A 139 8.69 10.53 4.28
C ALA A 139 9.14 11.92 4.77
N ILE A 140 9.90 11.99 5.86
CA ILE A 140 10.52 13.24 6.35
C ILE A 140 11.60 13.71 5.37
N ILE A 141 12.50 12.82 4.94
CA ILE A 141 13.58 13.15 3.98
C ILE A 141 12.99 13.68 2.66
N CYS A 142 11.91 13.07 2.17
CA CYS A 142 11.20 13.52 0.98
C CYS A 142 10.30 14.75 1.22
N GLY A 143 10.26 15.31 2.43
CA GLY A 143 9.44 16.48 2.79
C GLY A 143 7.94 16.25 2.66
N THR A 144 7.48 15.00 2.78
CA THR A 144 6.05 14.63 2.65
C THR A 144 5.32 14.71 4.00
N ASP A 145 6.00 14.35 5.09
CA ASP A 145 5.46 14.40 6.46
C ASP A 145 6.31 15.32 7.35
N LYS A 146 5.67 15.94 8.36
CA LYS A 146 6.35 16.78 9.36
C LYS A 146 6.85 15.93 10.54
N PRO A 147 8.04 16.19 11.09
CA PRO A 147 8.53 15.49 12.27
C PRO A 147 7.65 15.83 13.48
N ARG A 148 6.98 14.83 14.04
CA ARG A 148 6.19 14.95 15.29
C ARG A 148 6.86 14.08 16.37
N CYS A 149 7.10 14.66 17.54
CA CYS A 149 7.75 13.96 18.65
C CYS A 149 7.00 12.68 19.08
N ASP A 150 5.67 12.72 19.11
CA ASP A 150 4.84 11.55 19.48
C ASP A 150 5.09 10.35 18.55
N VAL A 151 5.17 10.62 17.24
CA VAL A 151 5.41 9.59 16.22
C VAL A 151 6.86 9.12 16.29
N PHE A 152 7.80 10.02 16.52
CA PHE A 152 9.22 9.69 16.67
C PHE A 152 9.48 8.76 17.86
N LEU A 153 8.93 9.06 19.05
CA LEU A 153 9.05 8.18 20.22
C LEU A 153 8.47 6.78 19.95
N ASN A 154 7.36 6.72 19.23
CA ASN A 154 6.80 5.44 18.81
C ASN A 154 7.74 4.69 17.84
N MET A 155 8.42 5.36 16.93
CA MET A 155 9.41 4.72 16.04
C MET A 155 10.63 4.19 16.82
N VAL A 156 11.05 4.87 17.90
CA VAL A 156 12.08 4.37 18.80
C VAL A 156 11.61 3.08 19.49
N LEU A 157 10.38 3.04 20.00
CA LEU A 157 9.80 1.82 20.60
C LEU A 157 9.81 0.63 19.65
N VAL A 158 9.39 0.83 18.39
CA VAL A 158 9.42 -0.22 17.36
C VAL A 158 10.86 -0.70 17.12
N SER A 159 11.81 0.22 17.04
CA SER A 159 13.22 -0.09 16.81
C SER A 159 13.82 -0.91 17.96
N VAL A 160 13.51 -0.54 19.22
CA VAL A 160 13.93 -1.30 20.41
C VAL A 160 13.37 -2.72 20.37
N GLY A 161 12.09 -2.90 20.07
CA GLY A 161 11.49 -4.23 19.96
C GLY A 161 12.18 -5.12 18.93
N VAL A 162 12.55 -4.56 17.77
CA VAL A 162 13.27 -5.30 16.73
C VAL A 162 14.70 -5.64 17.14
N VAL A 163 15.41 -4.76 17.85
CA VAL A 163 16.74 -5.05 18.40
C VAL A 163 16.68 -6.18 19.42
N VAL A 164 15.71 -6.14 20.35
CA VAL A 164 15.48 -7.21 21.31
C VAL A 164 15.17 -8.52 20.58
N SER A 165 14.30 -8.50 19.57
CA SER A 165 13.97 -9.69 18.76
C SER A 165 15.21 -10.26 18.07
N SER A 166 16.07 -9.39 17.53
CA SER A 166 17.32 -9.76 16.86
C SER A 166 18.33 -10.40 17.80
N TYR A 167 18.40 -9.95 19.06
CA TYR A 167 19.26 -10.54 20.08
C TYR A 167 18.85 -11.97 20.43
N GLY A 168 17.57 -12.32 20.26
CA GLY A 168 17.05 -13.67 20.46
C GLY A 168 17.22 -14.61 19.28
N GLU A 169 17.76 -14.16 18.14
CA GLU A 169 17.90 -14.99 16.94
C GLU A 169 19.12 -15.91 17.04
N ILE A 170 18.89 -17.23 16.93
CA ILE A 170 19.95 -18.24 17.05
C ILE A 170 20.89 -18.22 15.84
N HIS A 171 20.35 -17.98 14.65
CA HIS A 171 21.11 -17.87 13.40
C HIS A 171 21.29 -16.41 12.98
N PHE A 172 21.65 -15.55 13.93
CA PHE A 172 21.87 -14.14 13.64
C PHE A 172 23.10 -13.96 12.74
N ASN A 173 22.87 -13.42 11.55
CA ASN A 173 23.93 -13.04 10.62
C ASN A 173 23.83 -11.55 10.29
N VAL A 174 24.83 -10.77 10.71
CA VAL A 174 24.89 -9.32 10.48
C VAL A 174 24.79 -8.98 9.00
N VAL A 175 25.46 -9.74 8.13
CA VAL A 175 25.44 -9.49 6.68
C VAL A 175 24.03 -9.61 6.12
N GLY A 176 23.31 -10.68 6.49
CA GLY A 176 21.91 -10.87 6.11
C GLY A 176 20.99 -9.80 6.65
N THR A 177 21.20 -9.39 7.90
CA THR A 177 20.45 -8.30 8.54
C THR A 177 20.65 -6.97 7.82
N VAL A 178 21.89 -6.63 7.45
CA VAL A 178 22.21 -5.39 6.71
C VAL A 178 21.56 -5.40 5.33
N TYR A 179 21.60 -6.52 4.60
CA TYR A 179 20.87 -6.65 3.32
C TYR A 179 19.36 -6.46 3.51
N GLN A 180 18.77 -7.12 4.51
CA GLN A 180 17.35 -7.01 4.76
C GLN A 180 16.92 -5.59 5.15
N VAL A 181 17.66 -4.93 6.04
CA VAL A 181 17.38 -3.54 6.46
C VAL A 181 17.55 -2.57 5.29
N THR A 182 18.60 -2.74 4.48
CA THR A 182 18.79 -1.94 3.25
C THR A 182 17.63 -2.12 2.28
N GLY A 183 17.16 -3.36 2.11
CA GLY A 183 15.98 -3.68 1.32
C GLY A 183 14.70 -3.01 1.84
N ILE A 184 14.52 -2.95 3.16
CA ILE A 184 13.39 -2.27 3.81
C ILE A 184 13.44 -0.75 3.55
N PHE A 185 14.60 -0.11 3.65
CA PHE A 185 14.74 1.32 3.32
C PHE A 185 14.51 1.62 1.84
N ALA A 186 15.00 0.78 0.93
CA ALA A 186 14.72 0.90 -0.50
C ALA A 186 13.21 0.73 -0.79
N GLU A 187 12.56 -0.25 -0.16
CA GLU A 187 11.12 -0.44 -0.28
C GLU A 187 10.33 0.74 0.28
N ALA A 188 10.74 1.26 1.44
CA ALA A 188 10.15 2.44 2.06
C ALA A 188 10.23 3.67 1.14
N LEU A 189 11.39 3.91 0.52
CA LEU A 189 11.59 5.01 -0.40
C LEU A 189 10.74 4.85 -1.67
N ARG A 190 10.66 3.64 -2.24
CA ARG A 190 9.73 3.31 -3.33
C ARG A 190 8.29 3.66 -2.96
N LEU A 191 7.83 3.28 -1.76
CA LEU A 191 6.48 3.54 -1.28
C LEU A 191 6.20 5.04 -1.15
N VAL A 192 7.12 5.79 -0.54
CA VAL A 192 7.00 7.25 -0.39
C VAL A 192 6.99 7.96 -1.74
N LEU A 193 7.90 7.62 -2.65
CA LEU A 193 7.93 8.19 -4.01
C LEU A 193 6.66 7.85 -4.80
N THR A 194 6.13 6.63 -4.64
CA THR A 194 4.86 6.23 -5.25
C THR A 194 3.69 7.06 -4.68
N GLN A 195 3.67 7.29 -3.37
CA GLN A 195 2.66 8.13 -2.73
C GLN A 195 2.73 9.57 -3.23
N VAL A 196 3.93 10.17 -3.31
CA VAL A 196 4.14 11.52 -3.83
C VAL A 196 3.67 11.62 -5.28
N LEU A 197 3.96 10.61 -6.11
CA LEU A 197 3.49 10.55 -7.50
C LEU A 197 1.96 10.54 -7.59
N LEU A 198 1.31 9.72 -6.78
CA LEU A 198 -0.15 9.56 -6.77
C LEU A 198 -0.86 10.82 -6.27
N GLN A 199 -0.35 11.43 -5.19
CA GLN A 199 -0.96 12.60 -4.55
C GLN A 199 -0.71 13.89 -5.32
N LYS A 200 0.51 14.14 -5.81
CA LYS A 200 0.86 15.42 -6.48
C LYS A 200 0.44 15.49 -7.94
N LYS A 201 0.31 14.35 -8.63
CA LYS A 201 0.03 14.33 -10.08
C LYS A 201 -1.37 13.84 -10.45
N GLY A 202 -2.19 13.44 -9.48
CA GLY A 202 -3.58 13.02 -9.71
C GLY A 202 -3.74 11.80 -10.63
N LEU A 203 -2.68 11.01 -10.82
CA LEU A 203 -2.70 9.85 -11.71
C LEU A 203 -3.31 8.66 -10.96
N THR A 204 -4.52 8.24 -11.32
CA THR A 204 -5.07 6.96 -10.85
C THR A 204 -4.44 5.82 -11.64
N LEU A 205 -3.28 5.34 -11.20
CA LEU A 205 -2.62 4.22 -11.84
C LEU A 205 -3.26 2.91 -11.38
N ASN A 206 -3.88 2.18 -12.32
CA ASN A 206 -4.22 0.79 -12.09
C ASN A 206 -2.94 0.00 -11.73
N PRO A 207 -2.95 -0.91 -10.74
CA PRO A 207 -1.81 -1.75 -10.38
C PRO A 207 -1.16 -2.48 -11.57
N ILE A 208 -1.98 -2.95 -12.52
CA ILE A 208 -1.50 -3.58 -13.77
C ILE A 208 -0.73 -2.57 -14.64
N THR A 209 -1.23 -1.34 -14.76
CA THR A 209 -0.56 -0.27 -15.49
C THR A 209 0.73 0.15 -14.78
N SER A 210 0.74 0.20 -13.44
CA SER A 210 1.96 0.46 -12.66
C SER A 210 3.00 -0.64 -12.88
N LEU A 211 2.59 -1.91 -12.89
CA LEU A 211 3.47 -3.04 -13.14
C LEU A 211 4.04 -3.03 -14.56
N TYR A 212 3.22 -2.72 -15.58
CA TYR A 212 3.66 -2.58 -16.98
C TYR A 212 4.82 -1.57 -17.12
N TYR A 213 4.79 -0.50 -16.33
CA TYR A 213 5.79 0.55 -16.39
C TYR A 213 7.02 0.28 -15.50
N ILE A 214 6.80 -0.28 -14.31
CA ILE A 214 7.86 -0.51 -13.31
C ILE A 214 8.67 -1.77 -13.62
N ALA A 215 8.04 -2.87 -14.04
CA ALA A 215 8.69 -4.16 -14.24
C ALA A 215 9.85 -4.14 -15.25
N PRO A 216 9.69 -3.61 -16.49
CA PRO A 216 10.80 -3.59 -17.45
C PRO A 216 11.95 -2.67 -17.01
N CYS A 217 11.63 -1.54 -16.38
CA CYS A 217 12.67 -0.65 -15.85
C CYS A 217 13.44 -1.31 -14.70
N SER A 218 12.74 -2.01 -13.82
CA SER A 218 13.34 -2.77 -12.71
C SER A 218 14.23 -3.91 -13.22
N PHE A 219 13.83 -4.59 -14.31
CA PHE A 219 14.66 -5.60 -14.97
C PHE A 219 15.99 -5.02 -15.46
N VAL A 220 15.96 -3.87 -16.15
CA VAL A 220 17.17 -3.20 -16.63
C VAL A 220 18.08 -2.77 -15.47
N PHE A 221 17.50 -2.27 -14.38
CA PHE A 221 18.27 -1.94 -13.18
C PHE A 221 18.92 -3.15 -12.51
N LEU A 222 18.23 -4.30 -12.47
CA LEU A 222 18.78 -5.56 -11.93
C LEU A 222 19.84 -6.17 -12.85
N PHE A 223 19.81 -5.88 -14.16
CA PHE A 223 20.77 -6.42 -15.12
C PHE A 223 22.21 -6.00 -14.82
N VAL A 224 22.42 -4.76 -14.35
CA VAL A 224 23.74 -4.24 -13.99
C VAL A 224 24.40 -5.03 -12.85
N PRO A 225 23.81 -5.15 -11.65
CA PRO A 225 24.39 -5.93 -10.57
C PRO A 225 24.42 -7.43 -10.89
N TRP A 226 23.47 -7.95 -11.68
CA TRP A 226 23.52 -9.33 -12.16
C TRP A 226 24.78 -9.62 -12.98
N PHE A 227 25.08 -8.75 -13.94
CA PHE A 227 26.24 -8.90 -14.83
C PHE A 227 27.56 -8.87 -14.05
N LEU A 228 27.64 -8.04 -13.01
CA LEU A 228 28.84 -7.86 -12.20
C LEU A 228 29.03 -8.96 -11.14
N LEU A 229 27.94 -9.42 -10.50
CA LEU A 229 28.02 -10.27 -9.31
C LEU A 229 27.68 -11.72 -9.59
N GLU A 230 26.58 -11.99 -10.30
CA GLU A 230 26.06 -13.36 -10.44
C GLU A 230 26.49 -14.04 -11.73
N LYS A 231 26.58 -13.30 -12.85
CA LYS A 231 27.04 -13.84 -14.13
C LYS A 231 28.40 -14.57 -14.03
N PRO A 232 29.47 -13.99 -13.45
CA PRO A 232 30.77 -14.68 -13.40
C PRO A 232 30.72 -15.96 -12.57
N VAL A 233 29.97 -15.95 -11.45
CA VAL A 233 29.81 -17.11 -10.58
C VAL A 233 29.02 -18.21 -11.29
N MET A 234 27.94 -17.86 -12.00
CA MET A 234 27.13 -18.79 -12.76
C MET A 234 27.88 -19.47 -13.92
N GLN A 235 28.88 -18.82 -14.51
CA GLN A 235 29.68 -19.41 -15.58
C GLN A 235 30.64 -20.49 -15.07
N VAL A 236 30.99 -20.45 -13.78
CA VAL A 236 31.91 -21.41 -13.15
C VAL A 236 31.17 -22.53 -12.43
N SER A 237 29.95 -22.27 -11.95
CA SER A 237 29.12 -23.26 -11.27
C SER A 237 28.25 -24.06 -12.24
N GLU A 238 28.30 -25.40 -12.18
CA GLU A 238 27.33 -26.28 -12.85
C GLU A 238 25.95 -26.22 -12.14
N ASN A 239 25.19 -25.16 -12.41
CA ASN A 239 23.88 -24.98 -11.78
C ASN A 239 22.78 -25.77 -12.49
N GLN A 240 21.94 -26.44 -11.72
CA GLN A 240 20.77 -27.16 -12.19
C GLN A 240 19.63 -26.17 -12.51
N PHE A 241 19.67 -25.53 -13.68
CA PHE A 241 18.59 -24.65 -14.11
C PHE A 241 17.36 -25.47 -14.53
N ASN A 242 16.33 -25.52 -13.67
CA ASN A 242 15.08 -26.20 -13.99
C ASN A 242 14.00 -25.19 -14.43
N PHE A 243 13.70 -25.18 -15.73
CA PHE A 243 12.72 -24.28 -16.34
C PHE A 243 11.36 -24.31 -15.63
N TRP A 244 10.85 -25.48 -15.27
CA TRP A 244 9.52 -25.62 -14.67
C TRP A 244 9.41 -24.98 -13.29
N ILE A 245 10.47 -25.06 -12.48
CA ILE A 245 10.51 -24.47 -11.13
C ILE A 245 10.53 -22.94 -11.24
N PHE A 246 11.43 -22.38 -12.05
CA PHE A 246 11.51 -20.93 -12.25
C PHE A 246 10.26 -20.36 -12.92
N PHE A 247 9.66 -21.08 -13.87
CA PHE A 247 8.41 -20.69 -14.51
C PHE A 247 7.25 -20.67 -13.50
N SER A 248 7.10 -21.72 -12.69
CA SER A 248 6.07 -21.79 -11.64
C SER A 248 6.27 -20.70 -10.58
N ASN A 249 7.51 -20.46 -10.15
CA ASN A 249 7.82 -19.39 -9.19
C ASN A 249 7.46 -18.00 -9.75
N ALA A 250 7.81 -17.73 -11.01
CA ALA A 250 7.44 -16.49 -11.70
C ALA A 250 5.93 -16.35 -11.89
N LEU A 251 5.23 -17.46 -12.16
CA LEU A 251 3.78 -17.51 -12.25
C LEU A 251 3.12 -17.17 -10.90
N CYS A 252 3.64 -17.70 -9.78
CA CYS A 252 3.19 -17.33 -8.45
C CYS A 252 3.42 -15.84 -8.15
N ALA A 253 4.58 -15.29 -8.52
CA ALA A 253 4.88 -13.86 -8.37
C ALA A 253 3.92 -12.98 -9.21
N LEU A 254 3.58 -13.41 -10.43
CA LEU A 254 2.59 -12.74 -11.26
C LEU A 254 1.17 -12.85 -10.67
N ALA A 255 0.79 -14.03 -10.20
CA ALA A 255 -0.52 -14.28 -9.58
C ALA A 255 -0.71 -13.42 -8.32
N LEU A 256 0.35 -13.25 -7.51
CA LEU A 256 0.36 -12.32 -6.38
C LEU A 256 0.03 -10.88 -6.82
N ASN A 257 0.65 -10.42 -7.91
CA ASN A 257 0.39 -9.07 -8.44
C ASN A 257 -1.07 -8.91 -8.92
N PHE A 258 -1.70 -9.93 -9.50
CA PHE A 258 -3.13 -9.87 -9.82
C PHE A 258 -4.02 -9.94 -8.58
N SER A 259 -3.67 -10.79 -7.63
CA SER A 259 -4.41 -10.93 -6.37
C SER A 259 -4.47 -9.60 -5.61
N ILE A 260 -3.36 -8.85 -5.57
CA ILE A 260 -3.33 -7.54 -4.92
C ILE A 260 -4.31 -6.56 -5.58
N PHE A 261 -4.42 -6.57 -6.91
CA PHE A 261 -5.37 -5.73 -7.63
C PHE A 261 -6.82 -6.10 -7.31
N LEU A 262 -7.14 -7.40 -7.29
CA LEU A 262 -8.49 -7.88 -6.96
C LEU A 262 -8.88 -7.50 -5.53
N VAL A 263 -7.96 -7.63 -4.58
CA VAL A 263 -8.20 -7.24 -3.19
C VAL A 263 -8.35 -5.72 -3.06
N ILE A 264 -7.49 -4.92 -3.70
CA ILE A 264 -7.61 -3.44 -3.70
C ILE A 264 -8.93 -2.99 -4.34
N GLY A 265 -9.35 -3.63 -5.42
CA GLY A 265 -10.60 -3.28 -6.11
C GLY A 265 -11.86 -3.62 -5.32
N ARG A 266 -11.79 -4.56 -4.37
CA ARG A 266 -12.94 -5.03 -3.59
C ARG A 266 -12.93 -4.57 -2.13
N THR A 267 -11.79 -4.18 -1.58
CA THR A 267 -11.62 -3.87 -0.16
C THR A 267 -11.04 -2.47 0.05
N GLY A 268 -11.25 -1.93 1.26
CA GLY A 268 -10.67 -0.64 1.63
C GLY A 268 -9.19 -0.75 2.04
N ALA A 269 -8.49 0.38 2.01
CA ALA A 269 -7.08 0.47 2.44
C ALA A 269 -6.86 0.05 3.91
N VAL A 270 -7.90 0.05 4.75
CA VAL A 270 -7.82 -0.47 6.13
C VAL A 270 -7.74 -1.99 6.15
N THR A 271 -8.60 -2.68 5.38
CA THR A 271 -8.67 -4.15 5.33
C THR A 271 -7.36 -4.75 4.85
N ILE A 272 -6.73 -4.16 3.83
CA ILE A 272 -5.45 -4.62 3.29
C ILE A 272 -4.33 -4.52 4.33
N ARG A 273 -4.31 -3.43 5.11
CA ARG A 273 -3.33 -3.25 6.18
C ARG A 273 -3.47 -4.33 7.25
N VAL A 274 -4.70 -4.61 7.68
CA VAL A 274 -4.97 -5.66 8.67
C VAL A 274 -4.62 -7.05 8.11
N ALA A 275 -5.01 -7.34 6.87
CA ALA A 275 -4.68 -8.60 6.20
C ALA A 275 -3.17 -8.80 6.05
N GLY A 276 -2.41 -7.73 5.80
CA GLY A 276 -0.95 -7.76 5.78
C GLY A 276 -0.35 -8.19 7.13
N VAL A 277 -0.84 -7.65 8.24
CA VAL A 277 -0.38 -8.05 9.59
C VAL A 277 -0.71 -9.51 9.87
N LEU A 278 -1.92 -9.96 9.56
CA LEU A 278 -2.30 -11.37 9.72
C LEU A 278 -1.44 -12.30 8.87
N LYS A 279 -1.18 -11.91 7.61
CA LYS A 279 -0.27 -12.64 6.71
C LYS A 279 1.11 -12.78 7.33
N ASP A 280 1.65 -11.72 7.94
CA ASP A 280 3.00 -11.75 8.53
C ASP A 280 3.07 -12.76 9.69
N TRP A 281 2.06 -12.83 10.55
CA TRP A 281 1.97 -13.82 11.63
C TRP A 281 1.85 -15.25 11.11
N ILE A 282 0.95 -15.47 10.14
CA ILE A 282 0.77 -16.78 9.50
C ILE A 282 2.08 -17.22 8.84
N LEU A 283 2.79 -16.31 8.18
CA LEU A 283 4.06 -16.58 7.52
C LEU A 283 5.15 -16.95 8.53
N ILE A 284 5.25 -16.26 9.66
CA ILE A 284 6.21 -16.63 10.72
C ILE A 284 5.93 -18.06 11.19
N ALA A 285 4.69 -18.37 11.57
CA ALA A 285 4.32 -19.71 12.03
C ALA A 285 4.57 -20.78 10.96
N LEU A 286 4.15 -20.52 9.72
CA LEU A 286 4.33 -21.46 8.61
C LEU A 286 5.82 -21.65 8.29
N SER A 287 6.63 -20.60 8.37
CA SER A 287 8.07 -20.70 8.15
C SER A 287 8.77 -21.56 9.20
N THR A 288 8.35 -21.51 10.47
CA THR A 288 8.92 -22.38 11.52
C THR A 288 8.59 -23.86 11.33
N VAL A 289 7.42 -24.15 10.72
CA VAL A 289 7.02 -25.53 10.43
C VAL A 289 7.73 -26.07 9.19
N ILE A 290 7.87 -25.25 8.15
CA ILE A 290 8.48 -25.66 6.86
C ILE A 290 10.01 -25.69 6.94
N PHE A 291 10.62 -24.81 7.74
CA PHE A 291 12.06 -24.68 7.90
C PHE A 291 12.44 -24.94 9.37
N PRO A 292 12.54 -26.21 9.81
CA PRO A 292 12.74 -26.56 11.23
C PRO A 292 14.02 -25.99 11.83
N GLU A 293 15.01 -25.64 11.02
CA GLU A 293 16.22 -24.93 11.46
C GLU A 293 15.95 -23.51 11.98
N SER A 294 14.77 -22.94 11.72
CA SER A 294 14.39 -21.60 12.17
C SER A 294 13.73 -21.62 13.56
N THR A 295 14.47 -22.11 14.56
CA THR A 295 14.00 -22.14 15.95
C THR A 295 13.85 -20.71 16.49
N ILE A 296 12.63 -20.31 16.83
CA ILE A 296 12.33 -19.01 17.43
C ILE A 296 12.45 -19.12 18.96
N THR A 297 13.29 -18.28 19.57
CA THR A 297 13.41 -18.21 21.04
C THR A 297 12.28 -17.39 21.67
N GLY A 298 12.00 -17.61 22.96
CA GLY A 298 11.05 -16.78 23.70
C GLY A 298 11.42 -15.30 23.68
N LEU A 299 12.72 -14.99 23.74
CA LEU A 299 13.21 -13.61 23.67
C LEU A 299 12.90 -12.96 22.32
N ASN A 300 13.04 -13.72 21.23
CA ASN A 300 12.66 -13.26 19.90
C ASN A 300 11.16 -12.88 19.84
N ILE A 301 10.28 -13.75 20.34
CA ILE A 301 8.83 -13.50 20.40
C ILE A 301 8.52 -12.26 21.24
N THR A 302 9.14 -12.11 22.41
CA THR A 302 8.90 -10.94 23.27
C THR A 302 9.33 -9.62 22.62
N GLY A 303 10.49 -9.58 21.96
CA GLY A 303 10.94 -8.40 21.22
C GLY A 303 10.00 -8.05 20.06
N TYR A 304 9.56 -9.06 19.30
CA TYR A 304 8.62 -8.85 18.20
C TYR A 304 7.25 -8.37 18.70
N ALA A 305 6.78 -8.87 19.85
CA ALA A 305 5.55 -8.38 20.47
C ALA A 305 5.63 -6.89 20.86
N ILE A 306 6.77 -6.44 21.40
CA ILE A 306 7.03 -5.02 21.68
C ILE A 306 7.00 -4.20 20.38
N ALA A 307 7.68 -4.67 19.33
CA ALA A 307 7.70 -4.01 18.03
C ALA A 307 6.29 -3.87 17.45
N LEU A 308 5.48 -4.93 17.52
CA LEU A 308 4.09 -4.92 17.05
C LEU A 308 3.21 -3.96 17.83
N CYS A 309 3.37 -3.87 19.15
CA CYS A 309 2.66 -2.90 19.96
C CYS A 309 2.91 -1.47 19.45
N GLY A 310 4.18 -1.13 19.18
CA GLY A 310 4.55 0.15 18.58
C GLY A 310 3.95 0.35 17.17
N VAL A 311 3.90 -0.68 16.33
CA VAL A 311 3.28 -0.58 15.00
C VAL A 311 1.77 -0.36 15.08
N VAL A 312 1.09 -1.02 16.03
CA VAL A 312 -0.35 -0.83 16.26
C VAL A 312 -0.61 0.59 16.76
N MET A 313 0.18 1.07 17.73
CA MET A 313 0.09 2.44 18.25
C MET A 313 0.34 3.48 17.15
N TYR A 314 1.35 3.28 16.28
CA TYR A 314 1.57 4.14 15.11
C TYR A 314 0.35 4.20 14.18
N ASN A 315 -0.18 3.02 13.82
CA ASN A 315 -1.34 2.94 12.93
C ASN A 315 -2.56 3.62 13.55
N TYR A 316 -2.75 3.48 14.86
CA TYR A 316 -3.81 4.16 15.60
C TYR A 316 -3.65 5.69 15.56
N ILE A 317 -2.45 6.21 15.86
CA ILE A 317 -2.15 7.65 15.78
C ILE A 317 -2.44 8.18 14.37
N LYS A 318 -1.95 7.48 13.33
CA LYS A 318 -2.13 7.90 11.94
C LYS A 318 -3.59 7.87 11.49
N VAL A 319 -4.36 6.86 11.90
CA VAL A 319 -5.81 6.79 11.61
C VAL A 319 -6.56 7.90 12.34
N ARG A 320 -6.20 8.19 13.60
CA ARG A 320 -6.78 9.29 14.38
C ARG A 320 -6.50 10.64 13.74
N ASP A 321 -5.27 10.90 13.30
CA ASP A 321 -4.90 12.13 12.60
C ASP A 321 -5.68 12.31 11.30
N VAL A 322 -5.85 11.24 10.51
CA VAL A 322 -6.67 11.27 9.29
C VAL A 322 -8.12 11.57 9.63
N ARG A 323 -8.68 10.98 10.70
CA ARG A 323 -10.07 11.25 11.13
C ARG A 323 -10.24 12.69 11.62
N ALA A 324 -9.31 13.20 12.41
CA ALA A 324 -9.34 14.58 12.90
C ALA A 324 -9.22 15.60 11.75
N SER A 325 -8.39 15.31 10.74
CA SER A 325 -8.23 16.16 9.55
C SER A 325 -9.47 16.16 8.63
N GLN A 326 -10.36 15.17 8.77
CA GLN A 326 -11.61 15.08 8.01
C GLN A 326 -12.80 15.76 8.71
N GLN A 327 -12.62 16.23 9.95
CA GLN A 327 -13.65 16.92 10.73
C GLN A 327 -13.83 18.44 10.55
N PRO A 328 -13.22 19.18 9.59
CA PRO A 328 -13.59 20.59 9.38
C PRO A 328 -14.67 20.75 8.29
N ALA A 329 -15.96 20.56 8.63
CA ALA A 329 -17.12 21.17 7.95
C ALA A 329 -18.49 20.87 8.60
N GLU A 330 -18.63 19.88 9.49
CA GLU A 330 -19.97 19.50 10.02
C GLU A 330 -20.39 20.26 11.28
N ASN A 331 -19.44 20.90 11.98
CA ASN A 331 -19.73 21.67 13.20
C ASN A 331 -19.99 23.18 12.96
N LEU A 332 -19.82 23.66 11.72
CA LEU A 332 -20.08 25.07 11.38
C LEU A 332 -21.59 25.40 11.23
N PRO A 333 -22.45 24.52 10.67
CA PRO A 333 -23.88 24.78 10.65
C PRO A 333 -24.47 24.79 12.07
N GLU A 334 -24.02 23.90 12.96
CA GLU A 334 -24.56 23.82 14.31
C GLU A 334 -24.15 24.97 15.22
N ARG A 335 -22.91 25.46 15.13
CA ARG A 335 -22.49 26.64 15.93
C ARG A 335 -23.22 27.89 15.49
N ILE A 336 -23.29 28.15 14.18
CA ILE A 336 -24.00 29.32 13.64
C ILE A 336 -25.51 29.24 13.92
N THR A 337 -26.12 28.04 13.89
CA THR A 337 -27.55 27.88 14.22
C THR A 337 -27.83 28.05 15.71
N LYS A 338 -26.88 27.68 16.59
CA LYS A 338 -26.98 27.90 18.05
C LYS A 338 -26.79 29.38 18.39
N ASP A 339 -25.83 30.05 17.76
CA ASP A 339 -25.59 31.49 17.95
C ASP A 339 -26.75 32.33 17.41
N TRP A 340 -27.30 31.99 16.24
CA TRP A 340 -28.51 32.62 15.67
C TRP A 340 -29.76 32.41 16.55
N LYS A 341 -29.91 31.24 17.18
CA LYS A 341 -31.02 30.97 18.12
C LYS A 341 -30.86 31.71 19.44
N LEU A 342 -29.63 31.93 19.91
CA LEU A 342 -29.37 32.69 21.14
C LEU A 342 -29.56 34.19 20.91
N GLU A 343 -29.14 34.72 19.76
CA GLU A 343 -29.35 36.11 19.39
C GLU A 343 -30.84 36.42 19.20
N LYS A 344 -31.59 35.52 18.53
CA LYS A 344 -33.04 35.67 18.34
C LYS A 344 -33.83 35.56 19.65
N LYS A 345 -33.40 34.71 20.58
CA LYS A 345 -34.02 34.59 21.91
C LYS A 345 -33.74 35.80 22.80
N SER A 346 -32.64 36.52 22.55
CA SER A 346 -32.32 37.76 23.27
C SER A 346 -33.08 38.97 22.71
N SER A 347 -33.45 38.97 21.42
CA SER A 347 -34.22 40.05 20.79
C SER A 347 -35.73 39.97 21.03
N ASP A 348 -36.27 38.78 21.34
CA ASP A 348 -37.71 38.56 21.57
C ASP A 348 -38.18 38.91 23.01
N ILE A 349 -37.30 39.46 23.87
CA ILE A 349 -37.61 39.84 25.27
C ILE A 349 -37.97 41.34 25.43
N PHE A 350 -38.10 42.11 24.34
CA PHE A 350 -38.54 43.51 24.45
C PHE A 350 -39.61 43.88 23.43
N VAL A 351 -40.87 43.58 23.75
CA VAL A 351 -42.04 44.26 23.18
C VAL A 351 -42.98 44.63 24.34
N PRO A 352 -43.35 45.92 24.51
CA PRO A 352 -44.28 46.33 25.53
C PRO A 352 -45.72 45.99 25.11
N ASN A 353 -46.51 45.52 26.08
CA ASN A 353 -47.93 45.23 25.93
C ASN A 353 -48.70 46.46 25.44
N ASN A 354 -49.55 46.28 24.42
CA ASN A 354 -50.76 47.08 24.28
C ASN A 354 -51.91 46.26 23.69
N ASP A 355 -53.10 46.51 24.23
CA ASP A 355 -54.36 45.79 24.09
C ASP A 355 -54.97 45.77 22.68
N GLY A 356 -55.80 44.74 22.42
CA GLY A 356 -57.04 44.90 21.65
C GLY A 356 -57.32 43.90 20.51
N GLY A 357 -58.37 43.08 20.68
CA GLY A 357 -59.39 42.87 19.64
C GLY A 357 -59.36 41.62 18.73
N LYS A 358 -60.33 40.71 18.97
CA LYS A 358 -61.16 39.89 18.04
C LYS A 358 -60.56 39.33 16.73
N GLY A 359 -60.81 38.02 16.52
CA GLY A 359 -61.42 37.53 15.26
C GLY A 359 -60.83 36.28 14.59
N SER A 360 -61.53 35.14 14.75
CA SER A 360 -61.87 34.10 13.75
C SER A 360 -60.86 33.58 12.70
N SER A 361 -60.71 32.25 12.68
CA SER A 361 -61.03 31.34 11.54
C SER A 361 -59.91 30.36 11.12
N GLY A 362 -60.23 29.07 11.27
CA GLY A 362 -60.18 28.12 10.15
C GLY A 362 -58.88 27.39 9.81
N GLY A 363 -58.92 26.05 9.85
CA GLY A 363 -58.28 25.24 8.80
C GLY A 363 -57.42 24.07 9.26
N ASN A 364 -58.06 22.90 9.33
CA ASN A 364 -57.46 21.57 9.44
C ASN A 364 -56.38 21.27 8.38
N HIS A 365 -55.39 20.43 8.73
CA HIS A 365 -55.30 19.07 8.19
C HIS A 365 -54.15 18.29 8.85
N ALA A 366 -54.54 17.24 9.58
CA ALA A 366 -53.70 16.10 9.91
C ALA A 366 -53.92 15.00 8.87
N ALA A 367 -52.84 14.37 8.41
CA ALA A 367 -52.84 13.03 7.85
C ALA A 367 -51.41 12.46 7.91
N SER A 368 -51.38 11.15 8.11
CA SER A 368 -50.34 10.31 8.67
C SER A 368 -49.56 9.47 7.63
N ASP A 369 -48.43 8.93 8.11
CA ASP A 369 -47.72 7.70 7.72
C ASP A 369 -47.12 7.51 6.32
N SER A 370 -45.81 7.18 6.31
CA SER A 370 -45.34 5.89 5.77
C SER A 370 -43.85 5.63 6.07
N ASN A 371 -43.58 4.41 6.54
CA ASN A 371 -42.27 3.76 6.62
C ASN A 371 -41.61 3.63 5.24
N VAL A 372 -40.32 3.99 5.10
CA VAL A 372 -39.40 3.41 4.11
C VAL A 372 -37.96 3.39 4.66
N ASP A 373 -37.47 2.17 4.90
CA ASP A 373 -36.11 1.64 4.78
C ASP A 373 -34.88 2.57 4.83
N GLU A 374 -34.08 2.36 5.87
CA GLU A 374 -32.74 2.92 6.07
C GLU A 374 -31.70 2.15 5.23
N GLU A 375 -31.47 2.58 3.98
CA GLU A 375 -30.27 2.25 3.22
C GLU A 375 -29.24 3.40 3.34
N ALA A 376 -28.08 3.09 3.91
CA ALA A 376 -26.94 4.00 4.01
C ALA A 376 -26.43 4.41 2.62
N PRO A 377 -26.30 5.71 2.30
CA PRO A 377 -25.77 6.13 1.01
C PRO A 377 -24.27 5.92 0.91
N LEU A 378 -23.90 5.18 -0.14
CA LEU A 378 -22.57 5.00 -0.71
C LEU A 378 -21.79 6.32 -0.77
N LEU A 379 -20.57 6.31 -0.21
CA LEU A 379 -19.57 7.37 -0.36
C LEU A 379 -19.29 7.61 -1.86
N SER A 380 -19.86 8.68 -2.39
CA SER A 380 -19.55 9.17 -3.72
C SER A 380 -18.29 10.03 -3.72
N THR A 381 -17.55 9.85 -4.80
CA THR A 381 -16.29 10.46 -5.22
C THR A 381 -16.39 11.99 -5.39
N SER A 382 -16.59 12.75 -4.31
CA SER A 382 -16.70 14.22 -4.36
C SER A 382 -15.42 14.98 -3.95
N ARG A 383 -14.34 14.28 -3.56
CA ARG A 383 -13.06 14.91 -3.17
C ARG A 383 -12.20 15.47 -4.31
N PHE A 384 -12.61 15.33 -5.58
CA PHE A 384 -11.80 15.77 -6.71
C PHE A 384 -12.16 17.15 -7.29
N SER A 385 -13.26 17.81 -6.86
CA SER A 385 -13.62 19.13 -7.42
C SER A 385 -13.25 20.33 -6.54
N HIS A 386 -13.11 20.16 -5.22
CA HIS A 386 -12.99 21.32 -4.32
C HIS A 386 -11.57 21.84 -4.06
N ILE A 387 -10.52 21.05 -4.38
CA ILE A 387 -9.12 21.49 -4.23
C ILE A 387 -8.62 22.33 -5.42
N GLY A 388 -9.26 22.20 -6.60
CA GLY A 388 -8.91 23.02 -7.76
C GLY A 388 -9.38 24.48 -7.67
N ARG A 389 -10.41 24.76 -6.87
CA ARG A 389 -11.03 26.10 -6.83
C ARG A 389 -10.37 27.06 -5.82
N MET A 390 -9.68 26.56 -4.80
CA MET A 390 -8.98 27.41 -3.83
C MET A 390 -7.60 27.88 -4.29
N GLN A 391 -6.98 27.20 -5.27
CA GLN A 391 -5.71 27.65 -5.84
C GLN A 391 -5.91 28.83 -6.82
N HIS A 392 -7.05 28.89 -7.51
CA HIS A 392 -7.30 29.95 -8.51
C HIS A 392 -7.71 31.31 -7.91
N MET A 393 -8.14 31.35 -6.64
CA MET A 393 -8.53 32.58 -5.94
C MET A 393 -7.36 33.27 -5.22
N ARG A 394 -6.18 32.64 -5.18
CA ARG A 394 -4.99 33.21 -4.51
C ARG A 394 -4.03 33.91 -5.48
N ASP A 395 -4.23 33.74 -6.78
CA ASP A 395 -3.42 34.37 -7.84
C ASP A 395 -4.13 35.58 -8.48
N SER A 396 -5.23 36.06 -7.88
CA SER A 396 -6.06 37.16 -8.39
C SER A 396 -6.27 38.30 -7.38
N GLN A 397 -5.40 38.45 -6.38
CA GLN A 397 -5.33 39.64 -5.52
C GLN A 397 -3.91 40.17 -5.43
#